data_AF-A0A0F9I594-F1
#
_entry.id   AF-A0A0F9I594-F1
#
_cell.length_a   1.000
_cell.length_b   1.000
_cell.length_c   1.000
_cell.angle_alpha   90.00
_cell.angle_beta   90.00
_cell.angle_gamma   90.00
#
_symmetry.space_group_name_H-M   'P 1'
#
loop_
_entity.id
_entity.type
_entity.pdbx_description
1 polymer ?
#
loop_
_entity_poly.entity_id
_entity_poly.type
_entity_poly.pdbx_seq_one_letter_code
_entity_poly.pdbx_strand_id
1 'polypeptide(L)'
;MSFPLLGSPKIQFFDSSGSPLTSGTLAVLDPADDTNKASYPTADDADAATNANVNPVVLDSRGEPPNGLFGIDGEDYKIIIKDSDAATVDDGCHTNVSGVTYQNTADRHRLHRRLQRLGIAGRINKDLFLVAFLFRLLLQ
;
A
#
# COMPACT_ATOMS: atom_id res chain seq x y z
N MET A 1 -15.56 13.47 6.60
CA MET A 1 -16.07 12.28 5.88
C MET A 1 -15.00 11.24 6.07
N SER A 2 -15.35 10.05 6.51
CA SER A 2 -14.41 8.96 6.66
C SER A 2 -14.40 8.11 5.39
N PHE A 3 -13.34 7.33 5.21
CA PHE A 3 -13.26 6.38 4.10
C PHE A 3 -12.58 5.07 4.53
N PRO A 4 -12.95 3.93 3.93
CA PRO A 4 -12.29 2.66 4.21
C PRO A 4 -10.88 2.64 3.58
N LEU A 5 -9.84 2.43 4.39
CA LEU A 5 -8.44 2.31 3.96
C LEU A 5 -8.18 1.01 3.20
N LEU A 6 -8.86 -0.06 3.64
CA LEU A 6 -8.96 -1.32 2.93
C LEU A 6 -10.36 -1.39 2.35
N GLY A 7 -10.49 -1.68 1.06
CA GLY A 7 -11.78 -1.72 0.38
C GLY A 7 -12.81 -2.61 1.10
N SER A 8 -14.09 -2.35 0.83
CA SER A 8 -15.21 -3.20 1.24
C SER A 8 -15.62 -4.06 0.04
N PRO A 9 -15.60 -5.42 0.13
CA PRO A 9 -15.58 -6.27 1.33
C PRO A 9 -14.20 -6.44 1.99
N LYS A 10 -14.22 -6.90 3.25
CA LYS A 10 -13.04 -7.13 4.09
C LYS A 10 -11.96 -7.93 3.36
N ILE A 11 -10.74 -7.40 3.37
CA ILE A 11 -9.60 -7.98 2.65
C ILE A 11 -8.94 -9.07 3.51
N GLN A 12 -8.58 -10.16 2.85
CA GLN A 12 -7.82 -11.28 3.39
C GLN A 12 -6.41 -11.29 2.79
N PHE A 13 -5.38 -11.40 3.63
CA PHE A 13 -3.99 -11.50 3.21
C PHE A 13 -3.49 -12.94 3.24
N PHE A 14 -2.62 -13.27 2.30
CA PHE A 14 -2.02 -14.60 2.15
C PHE A 14 -0.50 -14.50 2.13
N ASP A 15 0.17 -15.54 2.60
CA ASP A 15 1.61 -15.69 2.52
C ASP A 15 2.08 -16.22 1.16
N SER A 16 3.39 -16.37 0.97
CA SER A 16 3.98 -16.89 -0.27
C SER A 16 3.59 -18.34 -0.59
N SER A 17 3.09 -19.09 0.38
CA SER A 17 2.60 -20.47 0.20
C SER A 17 1.12 -20.51 -0.21
N GLY A 18 0.43 -19.37 -0.22
CA GLY A 18 -1.01 -19.28 -0.46
C GLY A 18 -1.84 -19.59 0.79
N SER A 19 -1.21 -19.71 1.95
CA SER A 19 -1.91 -19.85 3.24
C SER A 19 -2.31 -18.47 3.76
N PRO A 20 -3.42 -18.35 4.52
CA PRO A 20 -3.76 -17.09 5.17
C PRO A 20 -2.60 -16.57 6.02
N LEU A 21 -2.34 -15.26 5.98
CA LEU A 21 -1.25 -14.61 6.72
C LEU A 21 -1.61 -14.50 8.21
N THR A 22 -1.71 -15.64 8.87
CA THR A 22 -2.08 -15.74 10.28
C THR A 22 -0.99 -15.12 11.14
N SER A 23 -1.36 -14.25 12.09
CA SER A 23 -0.42 -13.56 12.98
C SER A 23 0.53 -12.58 12.28
N GLY A 24 0.24 -12.22 11.02
CA GLY A 24 0.89 -11.07 10.38
C GLY A 24 0.50 -9.76 11.04
N THR A 25 1.17 -8.69 10.67
CA THR A 25 0.85 -7.33 11.13
C THR A 25 0.62 -6.39 9.97
N LEU A 26 -0.30 -5.45 10.17
CA LEU A 26 -0.61 -4.38 9.24
C LEU A 26 -0.31 -3.05 9.95
N ALA A 27 0.68 -2.32 9.46
CA ALA A 27 1.01 -0.99 9.92
C ALA A 27 0.35 0.06 9.03
N VAL A 28 -0.25 1.07 9.66
CA VAL A 28 -0.82 2.24 8.98
C VAL A 28 0.12 3.41 9.24
N LEU A 29 0.75 3.94 8.21
CA LEU A 29 1.82 4.92 8.35
C LEU A 29 1.50 6.20 7.59
N ASP A 30 2.18 7.28 7.96
CA ASP A 30 2.28 8.44 7.09
C ASP A 30 3.21 8.12 5.92
N PRO A 31 2.78 8.32 4.66
CA PRO A 31 3.61 8.02 3.50
C PRO A 31 4.86 8.90 3.37
N ALA A 32 4.93 10.04 4.06
CA ALA A 32 6.06 10.95 3.96
C ALA A 32 7.26 10.51 4.82
N ASP A 33 7.02 9.96 6.01
CA ASP A 33 8.07 9.71 7.01
C ASP A 33 7.99 8.35 7.73
N ASP A 34 7.04 7.49 7.36
CA ASP A 34 6.82 6.17 7.96
C ASP A 34 6.46 6.21 9.45
N THR A 35 5.98 7.34 9.97
CA THR A 35 5.46 7.43 11.34
C THR A 35 4.09 6.77 11.45
N ASN A 36 3.78 6.17 12.62
CA ASN A 36 2.50 5.52 12.84
C ASN A 36 1.35 6.52 12.77
N LYS A 37 0.39 6.24 11.89
CA LYS A 37 -0.82 7.04 11.71
C LYS A 37 -2.04 6.33 12.30
N ALA A 38 -2.99 7.11 12.79
CA ALA A 38 -4.21 6.57 13.37
C ALA A 38 -5.12 6.00 12.27
N SER A 39 -5.74 4.86 12.56
CA SER A 39 -6.85 4.31 11.79
C SER A 39 -7.95 3.88 12.75
N TYR A 40 -9.17 3.73 12.25
CA TYR A 40 -10.35 3.58 13.10
C TYR A 40 -11.19 2.35 12.72
N PRO A 41 -11.89 1.73 13.68
CA PRO A 41 -12.68 0.52 13.43
C PRO A 41 -13.98 0.80 12.67
N THR A 42 -14.52 2.01 12.75
CA THR A 42 -15.74 2.43 12.04
C THR A 42 -15.58 3.80 11.38
N ALA A 43 -16.48 4.10 10.44
CA ALA A 43 -16.61 5.41 9.81
C ALA A 43 -16.88 6.52 10.84
N ASP A 44 -17.81 6.28 11.78
CA ASP A 44 -18.17 7.23 12.82
C ASP A 44 -16.98 7.53 13.76
N ASP A 45 -16.21 6.49 14.12
CA ASP A 45 -14.99 6.65 14.93
C ASP A 45 -13.92 7.48 14.20
N ALA A 46 -13.78 7.29 12.89
CA ALA A 46 -12.87 8.10 12.06
C ALA A 46 -13.33 9.55 11.97
N ASP A 47 -14.62 9.80 11.70
CA ASP A 47 -15.16 11.16 11.61
C ASP A 47 -15.11 11.91 12.95
N ALA A 48 -15.21 11.19 14.07
CA ALA A 48 -15.07 11.73 15.42
C ALA A 48 -13.62 11.73 15.96
N ALA A 49 -12.68 11.09 15.26
CA ALA A 49 -11.32 10.82 15.70
C ALA A 49 -11.23 10.19 17.11
N THR A 50 -12.13 9.24 17.40
CA THR A 50 -12.20 8.52 18.69
C THR A 50 -11.91 7.04 18.51
N ASN A 51 -11.43 6.35 19.55
CA ASN A 51 -11.28 4.88 19.53
C ASN A 51 -10.36 4.36 18.40
N ALA A 52 -9.18 4.98 18.23
CA ALA A 52 -8.22 4.55 17.23
C ALA A 52 -7.76 3.10 17.45
N ASN A 53 -7.62 2.35 16.36
CA ASN A 53 -7.02 1.03 16.35
C ASN A 53 -5.57 1.09 16.86
N VAL A 54 -5.13 0.02 17.53
CA VAL A 54 -3.71 -0.18 17.84
C VAL A 54 -2.93 -0.32 16.54
N ASN A 55 -1.74 0.29 16.49
CA ASN A 55 -0.87 0.27 15.32
C ASN A 55 0.55 -0.16 15.73
N PRO A 56 1.09 -1.29 15.22
CA PRO A 56 0.52 -2.15 14.16
C PRO A 56 -0.72 -2.94 14.57
N VAL A 57 -1.63 -3.17 13.61
CA VAL A 57 -2.79 -4.04 13.74
C VAL A 57 -2.37 -5.49 13.53
N VAL A 58 -2.67 -6.38 14.48
CA VAL A 58 -2.39 -7.83 14.33
C VAL A 58 -3.52 -8.49 13.54
N LEU A 59 -3.17 -9.27 12.53
CA LEU A 59 -4.14 -10.03 11.71
C LEU A 59 -4.65 -11.27 12.46
N ASP A 60 -5.90 -11.63 12.18
CA ASP A 60 -6.54 -12.80 12.78
C ASP A 60 -6.08 -14.13 12.13
N SER A 61 -6.65 -15.26 12.59
CA SER A 61 -6.33 -16.59 12.07
C SER A 61 -6.75 -16.82 10.61
N ARG A 62 -7.47 -15.87 10.01
CA ARG A 62 -7.80 -15.86 8.59
C ARG A 62 -6.92 -14.88 7.82
N GLY A 63 -5.96 -14.20 8.44
CA GLY A 63 -5.16 -13.18 7.76
C GLY A 63 -5.95 -11.92 7.44
N GLU A 64 -7.01 -11.63 8.20
CA GLU A 64 -7.82 -10.42 8.07
C GLU A 64 -7.57 -9.49 9.26
N PRO A 65 -7.69 -8.16 9.10
CA PRO A 65 -7.69 -7.26 10.25
C PRO A 65 -8.92 -7.56 11.15
N PRO A 66 -8.79 -7.61 12.48
CA PRO A 66 -9.91 -7.97 13.35
C PRO A 66 -11.06 -6.97 13.31
N ASN A 67 -10.75 -5.68 13.10
CA ASN A 67 -11.70 -4.58 12.99
C ASN A 67 -11.62 -3.92 11.61
N GLY A 68 -12.54 -2.99 11.34
CA GLY A 68 -12.44 -2.09 10.20
C GLY A 68 -11.18 -1.23 10.24
N LEU A 69 -10.79 -0.75 9.07
CA LEU A 69 -9.66 0.14 8.87
C LEU A 69 -10.17 1.37 8.11
N PHE A 70 -10.53 2.41 8.84
CA PHE A 70 -11.04 3.67 8.31
C PHE A 70 -10.03 4.80 8.54
N GLY A 71 -9.91 5.66 7.53
CA GLY A 71 -9.12 6.88 7.53
C GLY A 71 -10.00 8.12 7.52
N ILE A 72 -9.39 9.26 7.81
CA ILE A 72 -10.00 10.58 7.80
C ILE A 72 -9.79 11.19 6.42
N ASP A 73 -10.85 11.71 5.79
CA ASP A 73 -10.73 12.37 4.47
C ASP A 73 -9.77 13.56 4.50
N GLY A 74 -9.01 13.72 3.42
CA GLY A 74 -7.93 14.70 3.30
C GLY A 74 -6.58 14.26 3.88
N GLU A 75 -6.49 13.07 4.50
CA GLU A 75 -5.24 12.49 4.97
C GLU A 75 -4.72 11.43 3.98
N ASP A 76 -3.40 11.37 3.80
CA ASP A 76 -2.74 10.30 3.06
C ASP A 76 -2.27 9.17 4.00
N TYR A 77 -2.31 7.94 3.49
CA TYR A 77 -1.99 6.73 4.25
C TYR A 77 -1.08 5.80 3.47
N LYS A 78 -0.12 5.20 4.15
CA LYS A 78 0.69 4.09 3.67
C LYS A 78 0.34 2.85 4.47
N ILE A 79 0.19 1.71 3.81
CA ILE A 79 -0.10 0.44 4.47
C ILE A 79 1.09 -0.48 4.22
N ILE A 80 1.65 -1.03 5.29
CA ILE A 80 2.72 -2.03 5.21
C ILE A 80 2.24 -3.30 5.90
N ILE A 81 2.33 -4.43 5.20
CA ILE A 81 1.96 -5.73 5.74
C ILE A 81 3.24 -6.53 5.95
N LYS A 82 3.39 -7.09 7.15
CA LYS A 82 4.52 -7.95 7.51
C LYS A 82 4.03 -9.32 7.97
N ASP A 83 4.83 -10.34 7.71
CA ASP A 83 4.62 -11.67 8.26
C ASP A 83 5.03 -11.76 9.74
N SER A 84 4.93 -12.96 10.32
CA SER A 84 5.31 -13.23 11.70
C SER A 84 6.81 -13.08 11.97
N ASP A 85 7.65 -13.16 10.93
CA ASP A 85 9.11 -12.97 11.00
C ASP A 85 9.50 -11.50 10.75
N ALA A 86 8.50 -10.60 10.71
CA ALA A 86 8.63 -9.17 10.41
C ALA A 86 9.16 -8.87 8.99
N ALA A 87 9.15 -9.83 8.08
CA ALA A 87 9.46 -9.58 6.67
C ALA A 87 8.27 -8.90 5.99
N THR A 88 8.56 -7.90 5.15
CA THR A 88 7.52 -7.17 4.41
C THR A 88 6.95 -8.07 3.31
N VAL A 89 5.65 -8.36 3.41
CA VAL A 89 4.89 -9.13 2.43
C VAL A 89 4.31 -8.21 1.35
N ASP A 90 3.89 -7.00 1.72
CA ASP A 90 3.39 -5.98 0.80
C ASP A 90 3.68 -4.57 1.35
N ASP A 91 4.05 -3.64 0.46
CA ASP A 91 4.42 -2.24 0.74
C ASP A 91 3.56 -1.23 -0.04
N GLY A 92 2.36 -1.63 -0.47
CA GLY A 92 1.41 -0.77 -1.19
C GLY A 92 1.11 0.57 -0.50
N CYS A 93 1.64 1.66 -1.08
CA CYS A 93 1.26 3.02 -0.71
C CYS A 93 -0.14 3.35 -1.27
N HIS A 94 -1.15 3.44 -0.41
CA HIS A 94 -2.54 3.79 -0.77
C HIS A 94 -2.76 5.28 -0.63
N THR A 95 -2.22 6.03 -1.59
CA THR A 95 -2.40 7.48 -1.61
C THR A 95 -3.77 7.85 -2.19
N ASN A 96 -4.48 8.77 -1.53
CA ASN A 96 -5.73 9.34 -2.04
C ASN A 96 -5.44 10.68 -2.76
N VAL A 97 -4.69 10.62 -3.87
CA VAL A 97 -4.69 11.78 -4.79
C VAL A 97 -5.96 11.71 -5.63
N SER A 98 -6.97 12.48 -5.22
CA SER A 98 -8.13 12.80 -6.07
C SER A 98 -7.60 13.36 -7.41
N GLY A 99 -7.64 12.52 -8.45
CA GLY A 99 -7.20 12.87 -9.80
C GLY A 99 -5.82 12.39 -10.25
N VAL A 100 -5.04 11.68 -9.43
CA VAL A 100 -3.80 11.03 -9.89
C VAL A 100 -3.81 9.57 -9.47
N THR A 101 -4.38 8.72 -10.34
CA THR A 101 -4.11 7.28 -10.28
C THR A 101 -2.59 7.10 -10.39
N TYR A 102 -1.94 6.59 -9.33
CA TYR A 102 -0.54 6.20 -9.39
C TYR A 102 -0.36 5.15 -10.50
N GLN A 103 0.07 5.61 -11.68
CA GLN A 103 0.48 4.76 -12.80
C GLN A 103 1.72 3.89 -12.45
N ASN A 104 2.26 3.95 -11.23
CA ASN A 104 3.64 3.53 -10.99
C ASN A 104 3.84 2.03 -10.70
N THR A 105 2.81 1.23 -10.40
CA THR A 105 3.00 -0.23 -10.22
C THR A 105 2.62 -1.02 -11.48
N ALA A 106 1.53 -0.65 -12.14
CA ALA A 106 1.05 -1.32 -13.35
C ALA A 106 1.93 -1.02 -14.57
N ASP A 107 2.38 0.23 -14.75
CA ASP A 107 3.29 0.56 -15.87
C ASP A 107 4.71 0.06 -15.64
N ARG A 108 5.17 -0.03 -14.38
CA ARG A 108 6.44 -0.74 -14.07
C ARG A 108 6.36 -2.21 -14.46
N HIS A 109 5.28 -2.92 -14.16
CA HIS A 109 5.13 -4.33 -14.55
C HIS A 109 5.04 -4.52 -16.08
N ARG A 110 4.33 -3.61 -16.77
CA ARG A 110 4.22 -3.65 -18.23
C ARG A 110 5.55 -3.31 -18.91
N LEU A 111 6.31 -2.38 -18.36
CA LEU A 111 7.61 -1.97 -18.87
C LEU A 111 8.68 -3.03 -18.55
N HIS A 112 8.68 -3.63 -17.36
CA HIS A 112 9.59 -4.73 -17.02
C HIS A 112 9.34 -5.95 -17.92
N ARG A 113 8.08 -6.30 -18.20
CA ARG A 113 7.74 -7.35 -19.19
C ARG A 113 8.15 -7.01 -20.62
N ARG A 114 8.09 -5.73 -21.02
CA ARG A 114 8.57 -5.28 -22.34
C ARG A 114 10.10 -5.28 -22.43
N LEU A 115 10.80 -4.90 -21.36
CA LEU A 115 12.27 -4.87 -21.30
C LEU A 115 12.88 -6.28 -21.23
N GLN A 116 12.19 -7.23 -20.56
CA GLN A 116 12.56 -8.66 -20.57
C GLN A 116 12.42 -9.28 -21.97
N ARG A 117 11.38 -8.90 -22.73
CA ARG A 117 11.21 -9.33 -24.12
C ARG A 117 12.25 -8.72 -25.08
N LEU A 118 12.86 -7.60 -24.70
CA LEU A 118 13.87 -6.88 -25.50
C LEU A 118 15.32 -7.21 -25.09
N GLY A 119 15.54 -8.02 -24.04
CA GLY A 119 16.87 -8.48 -23.64
C GLY A 119 17.77 -7.43 -22.97
N ILE A 120 17.23 -6.29 -22.51
CA ILE A 120 17.99 -5.12 -22.02
C ILE A 120 18.01 -5.03 -20.47
N ALA A 121 17.61 -6.11 -19.78
CA ALA A 121 17.33 -6.08 -18.34
C ALA A 121 18.57 -5.88 -17.44
N GLY A 122 19.79 -6.00 -17.97
CA GLY A 122 21.01 -6.08 -17.15
C GLY A 122 21.69 -4.77 -16.74
N ARG A 123 21.26 -3.58 -17.21
CA ARG A 123 22.11 -2.37 -17.05
C ARG A 123 21.39 -1.03 -16.99
N ILE A 124 20.22 -0.94 -16.34
CA ILE A 124 19.52 0.34 -16.16
C ILE A 124 19.47 0.67 -14.67
N ASN A 125 20.41 1.51 -14.21
CA ASN A 125 20.33 2.13 -12.89
C ASN A 125 19.11 3.06 -12.84
N LYS A 126 18.48 3.15 -11.65
CA LYS A 126 17.20 3.82 -11.39
C LYS A 126 17.15 5.27 -11.94
N ASP A 127 18.27 5.95 -12.05
CA ASP A 127 18.37 7.33 -12.54
C ASP A 127 18.18 7.46 -14.06
N LEU A 128 18.62 6.46 -14.84
CA LEU A 128 18.48 6.50 -16.30
C LEU A 128 17.02 6.34 -16.74
N PHE A 129 16.20 5.71 -15.90
CA PHE A 129 14.77 5.53 -16.11
C PHE A 129 13.99 6.84 -15.98
N LEU A 130 14.40 7.70 -15.03
CA LEU A 130 13.81 9.01 -14.83
C LEU A 130 14.18 9.96 -15.98
N VAL A 131 15.44 9.92 -16.44
CA VAL A 131 15.94 10.74 -17.55
C VAL A 131 15.28 10.36 -18.88
N ALA A 132 15.13 9.07 -19.20
CA ALA A 132 14.50 8.63 -20.45
C ALA A 132 12.99 8.93 -20.49
N PHE A 133 12.31 8.86 -19.33
CA PHE A 133 10.89 9.20 -19.22
C PHE A 133 10.67 10.72 -19.37
N LEU A 134 11.52 11.53 -18.73
CA LEU A 134 11.50 12.99 -18.87
C LEU A 134 11.81 13.45 -20.30
N PHE A 135 12.77 12.81 -20.99
CA PHE A 135 13.13 13.17 -22.36
C PHE A 135 11.99 12.91 -23.35
N ARG A 136 11.15 11.90 -23.11
CA ARG A 136 10.00 11.58 -23.96
C ARG A 136 8.81 12.52 -23.71
N LEU A 137 8.69 13.07 -22.50
CA LEU A 137 7.68 14.07 -22.14
C LEU A 137 8.02 15.47 -22.70
N LEU A 138 9.31 15.76 -22.91
CA LEU A 138 9.82 17.03 -23.47
C LEU A 138 9.78 17.13 -25.00
N LEU A 139 9.39 16.06 -25.69
CA LEU A 139 9.37 15.96 -27.16
C LEU A 139 7.95 15.83 -27.75
N GLN A 140 6.93 16.18 -26.97
CA GLN A 140 5.54 16.38 -27.40
C GLN A 140 5.11 17.81 -27.09
#